data_AF-A0A929L0B5-F1
#
_entry.id   AF-A0A929L0B5-F1
#
_cell.length_a   1.000
_cell.length_b   1.000
_cell.length_c   1.000
_cell.angle_alpha   90.00
_cell.angle_beta   90.00
_cell.angle_gamma   90.00
#
_symmetry.space_group_name_H-M   'P 1'
#
loop_
_entity.id
_entity.type
_entity.pdbx_description
1 polymer ?
#
loop_
_entity_poly.entity_id
_entity_poly.type
_entity_poly.pdbx_seq_one_letter_code
_entity_poly.pdbx_strand_id
1 'polypeptide(L)'
;MINFLAFKRPVIRFVLSLTLISTAVSAQDVKPIAPAVLPGQGLKQYDFFYAGEAPTRNMYIVRGGKIAWKYIDSTGRGEISDAILMANGNILFAHQYGITLINSDKKVLWQYNAPEGAETHTAQLIGTDRVVFVQNGNPAKVLVINIKTDSVEKQFNIPFKSGTHGQIRHARLTAQGTLMIAHMDLGKVNEYDTDGNILLSLDVPSVWSAVPLKSGNILVASNQNFVKEITRNGYAVWEVQLKDIPGYKLTDPQIAQKLPNGNFLINNWFNSWEKKLDKTNPPVQAIELTPGRKVVWALRSWELGPSTTIQLLNDPNNITEKAFFGEFK
;
A
#
# COMPACT_ATOMS: atom_id res chain seq x y z
N MET A 1 -33.46 -79.27 45.48
CA MET A 1 -34.68 -79.00 46.27
C MET A 1 -34.48 -77.69 46.99
N ILE A 2 -35.56 -76.90 47.10
CA ILE A 2 -35.70 -75.58 47.74
C ILE A 2 -35.64 -74.41 46.75
N ASN A 3 -36.86 -73.99 46.42
CA ASN A 3 -37.29 -72.78 45.73
C ASN A 3 -36.83 -71.52 46.47
N PHE A 4 -36.52 -70.45 45.72
CA PHE A 4 -36.68 -69.08 46.19
C PHE A 4 -37.55 -68.29 45.22
N LEU A 5 -38.58 -67.66 45.80
CA LEU A 5 -39.65 -66.94 45.13
C LEU A 5 -39.14 -65.70 44.39
N ALA A 6 -39.71 -65.47 43.20
CA ALA A 6 -39.55 -64.26 42.42
C ALA A 6 -40.37 -63.09 42.99
N PHE A 7 -39.72 -61.97 43.27
CA PHE A 7 -40.38 -60.66 43.45
C PHE A 7 -40.29 -59.88 42.13
N LYS A 8 -41.45 -59.59 41.52
CA LYS A 8 -41.57 -58.69 40.36
C LYS A 8 -41.30 -57.24 40.80
N ARG A 9 -40.28 -56.60 40.24
CA ARG A 9 -40.11 -55.14 40.27
C ARG A 9 -40.77 -54.53 39.01
N PRO A 10 -41.47 -53.39 39.09
CA PRO A 10 -42.05 -52.76 37.92
C PRO A 10 -40.94 -52.15 37.05
N VAL A 11 -40.99 -52.43 35.75
CA VAL A 11 -40.14 -51.78 34.75
C VAL A 11 -40.80 -50.44 34.40
N ILE A 12 -40.22 -49.33 34.88
CA ILE A 12 -40.57 -47.99 34.42
C ILE A 12 -39.91 -47.79 33.05
N ARG A 13 -40.70 -47.80 31.97
CA ARG A 13 -40.24 -47.40 30.65
C ARG A 13 -40.15 -45.87 30.60
N PHE A 14 -38.94 -45.33 30.65
CA PHE A 14 -38.70 -43.94 30.23
C PHE A 14 -38.76 -43.88 28.70
N VAL A 15 -39.79 -43.23 28.17
CA VAL A 15 -39.82 -42.81 26.76
C VAL A 15 -38.93 -41.56 26.67
N LEU A 16 -37.73 -41.73 26.11
CA LEU A 16 -36.85 -40.61 25.81
C LEU A 16 -37.38 -39.91 24.55
N SER A 17 -38.16 -38.85 24.74
CA SER A 17 -38.57 -37.96 23.66
C SER A 17 -37.34 -37.19 23.18
N LEU A 18 -36.73 -37.59 22.07
CA LEU A 18 -35.61 -36.89 21.46
C LEU A 18 -36.16 -35.63 20.74
N THR A 19 -36.28 -34.52 21.46
CA THR A 19 -36.62 -33.23 20.87
C THR A 19 -35.40 -32.74 20.08
N LEU A 20 -35.46 -32.82 18.75
CA LEU A 20 -34.51 -32.12 17.88
C LEU A 20 -34.71 -30.61 18.08
N ILE A 21 -33.87 -30.01 18.93
CA ILE A 21 -33.74 -28.56 19.02
C ILE A 21 -32.94 -28.14 17.79
N SER A 22 -33.63 -27.71 16.73
CA SER A 22 -32.98 -26.98 15.64
C SER A 22 -32.53 -25.64 16.21
N THR A 23 -31.25 -25.51 16.56
CA THR A 23 -30.65 -24.21 16.80
C THR A 23 -30.61 -23.48 15.47
N ALA A 24 -31.61 -22.61 15.24
CA ALA A 24 -31.50 -21.59 14.21
C ALA A 24 -30.31 -20.72 14.58
N VAL A 25 -29.17 -20.95 13.92
CA VAL A 25 -28.06 -20.00 13.94
C VAL A 25 -28.60 -18.73 13.31
N SER A 26 -28.92 -17.75 14.15
CA SER A 26 -29.16 -16.39 13.68
C SER A 26 -27.91 -15.97 12.92
N ALA A 27 -28.03 -15.82 11.61
CA ALA A 27 -27.00 -15.17 10.82
C ALA A 27 -26.85 -13.76 11.41
N GLN A 28 -25.73 -13.49 12.10
CA GLN A 28 -25.41 -12.12 12.46
C GLN A 28 -25.39 -11.32 11.15
N ASP A 29 -26.29 -10.35 11.02
CA ASP A 29 -26.27 -9.40 9.91
C ASP A 29 -24.91 -8.69 9.92
N VAL A 30 -23.97 -9.18 9.12
CA VAL A 30 -22.65 -8.58 8.99
C VAL A 30 -22.85 -7.21 8.37
N LYS A 31 -22.60 -6.16 9.16
CA LYS A 31 -22.73 -4.77 8.69
C LYS A 31 -21.88 -4.59 7.40
N PRO A 32 -22.45 -4.04 6.32
CA PRO A 32 -21.70 -3.78 5.10
C PRO A 32 -20.48 -2.90 5.38
N ILE A 33 -19.33 -3.25 4.81
CA ILE A 33 -18.08 -2.48 5.00
C ILE A 33 -17.89 -1.36 3.96
N ALA A 34 -18.74 -1.31 2.96
CA ALA A 34 -18.86 -0.22 1.99
C ALA A 34 -20.29 -0.20 1.42
N PRO A 35 -20.75 0.89 0.78
CA PRO A 35 -22.05 0.91 0.11
C PRO A 35 -22.17 -0.18 -0.96
N ALA A 36 -23.39 -0.69 -1.18
CA ALA A 36 -23.65 -1.67 -2.22
C ALA A 36 -23.38 -1.07 -3.62
N VAL A 37 -23.87 0.16 -3.84
CA VAL A 37 -23.59 0.97 -5.03
C VAL A 37 -22.51 1.98 -4.70
N LEU A 38 -21.36 1.86 -5.35
CA LEU A 38 -20.22 2.76 -5.17
C LEU A 38 -20.34 3.99 -6.08
N PRO A 39 -19.86 5.17 -5.65
CA PRO A 39 -19.85 6.36 -6.48
C PRO A 39 -18.81 6.28 -7.61
N GLY A 40 -18.97 7.14 -8.62
CA GLY A 40 -18.11 7.22 -9.79
C GLY A 40 -18.33 6.07 -10.78
N GLN A 41 -17.40 5.91 -11.73
CA GLN A 41 -17.57 4.98 -12.86
C GLN A 41 -16.76 3.68 -12.73
N GLY A 42 -16.47 3.25 -11.50
CA GLY A 42 -15.66 2.06 -11.22
C GLY A 42 -14.31 2.11 -11.97
N LEU A 43 -13.93 1.02 -12.64
CA LEU A 43 -12.70 0.97 -13.44
C LEU A 43 -12.67 1.97 -14.60
N LYS A 44 -13.81 2.43 -15.11
CA LYS A 44 -13.87 3.38 -16.24
C LYS A 44 -13.59 4.83 -15.83
N GLN A 45 -13.51 5.12 -14.53
CA GLN A 45 -13.30 6.48 -14.04
C GLN A 45 -11.94 7.04 -14.47
N TYR A 46 -10.89 6.21 -14.43
CA TYR A 46 -9.52 6.61 -14.70
C TYR A 46 -8.79 5.52 -15.48
N ASP A 47 -7.82 5.96 -16.27
CA ASP A 47 -6.72 5.12 -16.74
C ASP A 47 -5.61 5.18 -15.70
N PHE A 48 -5.18 4.02 -15.18
CA PHE A 48 -4.19 3.96 -14.11
C PHE A 48 -3.32 2.71 -14.17
N PHE A 49 -2.11 2.84 -13.65
CA PHE A 49 -1.23 1.74 -13.27
C PHE A 49 -1.49 1.36 -11.81
N TYR A 50 -1.40 0.08 -11.49
CA TYR A 50 -1.82 -0.49 -10.21
C TYR A 50 -0.82 -1.55 -9.72
N ALA A 51 -0.46 -1.48 -8.45
CA ALA A 51 0.25 -2.54 -7.74
C ALA A 51 -0.21 -2.61 -6.28
N GLY A 52 0.00 -3.76 -5.65
CA GLY A 52 -0.38 -3.97 -4.26
C GLY A 52 0.50 -4.98 -3.55
N GLU A 53 0.73 -4.72 -2.26
CA GLU A 53 1.35 -5.66 -1.35
C GLU A 53 0.47 -6.90 -1.19
N ALA A 54 0.97 -8.03 -1.68
CA ALA A 54 0.30 -9.31 -1.66
C ALA A 54 1.34 -10.45 -1.74
N PRO A 55 0.95 -11.70 -1.43
CA PRO A 55 1.84 -12.86 -1.60
C PRO A 55 2.37 -13.04 -3.02
N THR A 56 1.65 -12.55 -4.02
CA THR A 56 2.04 -12.54 -5.43
C THR A 56 2.37 -11.12 -5.89
N ARG A 57 3.42 -10.98 -6.70
CA ARG A 57 3.88 -9.68 -7.23
C ARG A 57 3.12 -9.33 -8.50
N ASN A 58 1.89 -8.83 -8.34
CA ASN A 58 1.02 -8.51 -9.45
C ASN A 58 0.98 -7.00 -9.74
N MET A 59 1.01 -6.65 -11.02
CA MET A 59 0.85 -5.28 -11.49
C MET A 59 -0.08 -5.23 -12.69
N TYR A 60 -0.84 -4.15 -12.82
CA TYR A 60 -1.84 -3.99 -13.86
C TYR A 60 -1.82 -2.58 -14.45
N ILE A 61 -2.09 -2.48 -15.75
CA ILE A 61 -2.44 -1.22 -16.40
C ILE A 61 -3.90 -1.31 -16.80
N VAL A 62 -4.73 -0.41 -16.30
CA VAL A 62 -6.15 -0.29 -16.63
C VAL A 62 -6.33 0.88 -17.60
N ARG A 63 -7.01 0.63 -18.73
CA ARG A 63 -7.40 1.66 -19.71
C ARG A 63 -8.84 1.47 -20.15
N GLY A 64 -9.62 2.54 -20.18
CA GLY A 64 -11.04 2.51 -20.56
C GLY A 64 -11.87 1.53 -19.74
N GLY A 65 -11.48 1.31 -18.48
CA GLY A 65 -12.10 0.35 -17.56
C GLY A 65 -11.83 -1.12 -17.83
N LYS A 66 -10.77 -1.46 -18.58
CA LYS A 66 -10.31 -2.83 -18.81
C LYS A 66 -8.84 -2.98 -18.45
N ILE A 67 -8.45 -4.16 -17.98
CA ILE A 67 -7.04 -4.51 -17.84
C ILE A 67 -6.42 -4.60 -19.24
N ALA A 68 -5.59 -3.62 -19.59
CA ALA A 68 -4.89 -3.52 -20.87
C ALA A 68 -3.54 -4.26 -20.84
N TRP A 69 -2.93 -4.37 -19.66
CA TRP A 69 -1.69 -5.10 -19.44
C TRP A 69 -1.66 -5.67 -18.02
N LYS A 70 -0.98 -6.80 -17.86
CA LYS A 70 -0.74 -7.42 -16.54
C LYS A 70 0.64 -8.06 -16.47
N TYR A 71 1.27 -7.94 -15.32
CA TYR A 71 2.40 -8.75 -14.89
C TYR A 71 1.96 -9.55 -13.68
N ILE A 72 2.09 -10.88 -13.79
CA ILE A 72 1.69 -11.83 -12.76
C ILE A 72 2.92 -12.64 -12.44
N ASP A 73 3.40 -12.50 -11.21
CA ASP A 73 4.57 -13.21 -10.73
C ASP A 73 4.26 -13.90 -9.41
N SER A 74 3.95 -15.18 -9.53
CA SER A 74 3.65 -16.09 -8.43
C SER A 74 4.87 -16.87 -7.93
N THR A 75 6.02 -16.72 -8.59
CA THR A 75 7.27 -17.42 -8.26
C THR A 75 8.25 -16.52 -7.51
N GLY A 76 8.13 -15.22 -7.74
CA GLY A 76 8.85 -14.18 -7.05
C GLY A 76 8.55 -14.15 -5.56
N ARG A 77 9.52 -13.65 -4.79
CA ARG A 77 9.40 -13.49 -3.35
C ARG A 77 9.25 -12.01 -2.99
N GLY A 78 8.57 -11.77 -1.88
CA GLY A 78 8.39 -10.44 -1.29
C GLY A 78 7.26 -9.65 -1.94
N GLU A 79 6.73 -8.70 -1.19
CA GLU A 79 5.66 -7.80 -1.61
C GLU A 79 6.15 -6.64 -2.48
N ILE A 80 5.31 -6.14 -3.39
CA ILE A 80 5.54 -4.86 -4.07
C ILE A 80 5.00 -3.74 -3.20
N SER A 81 5.89 -2.93 -2.62
CA SER A 81 5.52 -1.78 -1.80
C SER A 81 5.47 -0.46 -2.60
N ASP A 82 6.13 -0.42 -3.76
CA ASP A 82 6.20 0.76 -4.62
C ASP A 82 6.49 0.35 -6.07
N ALA A 83 5.81 0.99 -7.02
CA ALA A 83 6.00 0.73 -8.44
C ALA A 83 5.66 1.96 -9.27
N ILE A 84 6.44 2.21 -10.32
CA ILE A 84 6.29 3.36 -11.19
C ILE A 84 6.30 2.87 -12.63
N LEU A 85 5.23 3.19 -13.36
CA LEU A 85 5.18 3.08 -14.82
C LEU A 85 5.72 4.38 -15.44
N MET A 86 6.75 4.24 -16.25
CA MET A 86 7.40 5.33 -16.97
C MET A 86 6.71 5.60 -18.32
N ALA A 87 6.89 6.80 -18.87
CA ALA A 87 6.31 7.23 -20.14
C ALA A 87 6.75 6.35 -21.33
N ASN A 88 7.96 5.77 -21.27
CA ASN A 88 8.46 4.83 -22.27
C ASN A 88 7.88 3.41 -22.14
N GLY A 89 7.00 3.17 -21.16
CA GLY A 89 6.38 1.87 -20.91
C GLY A 89 7.20 0.93 -20.02
N ASN A 90 8.38 1.34 -19.57
CA ASN A 90 9.14 0.58 -18.57
C ASN A 90 8.50 0.72 -17.19
N ILE A 91 8.69 -0.30 -16.34
CA ILE A 91 8.20 -0.31 -14.98
C ILE A 91 9.37 -0.57 -14.04
N LEU A 92 9.62 0.38 -13.13
CA LEU A 92 10.50 0.17 -11.98
C LEU A 92 9.63 -0.18 -10.78
N PHE A 93 9.92 -1.29 -10.12
CA PHE A 93 9.20 -1.68 -8.90
C PHE A 93 10.16 -2.16 -7.83
N ALA A 94 9.94 -1.66 -6.61
CA ALA A 94 10.60 -2.14 -5.41
C ALA A 94 9.74 -3.25 -4.80
N HIS A 95 10.37 -4.40 -4.58
CA HIS A 95 9.79 -5.49 -3.83
C HIS A 95 10.65 -5.79 -2.60
N GLN A 96 10.10 -6.44 -1.58
CA GLN A 96 10.77 -6.66 -0.28
C GLN A 96 12.27 -7.01 -0.40
N TYR A 97 12.64 -7.91 -1.31
CA TYR A 97 14.03 -8.39 -1.46
C TYR A 97 14.84 -7.76 -2.59
N GLY A 98 14.40 -6.64 -3.19
CA GLY A 98 15.13 -6.01 -4.28
C GLY A 98 14.33 -5.05 -5.14
N ILE A 99 14.93 -4.59 -6.22
CA ILE A 99 14.34 -3.66 -7.17
C ILE A 99 14.48 -4.26 -8.55
N THR A 100 13.42 -4.19 -9.35
CA THR A 100 13.42 -4.69 -10.72
C THR A 100 12.94 -3.61 -11.68
N LEU A 101 13.69 -3.42 -12.76
CA LEU A 101 13.28 -2.65 -13.92
C LEU A 101 12.91 -3.62 -15.05
N ILE A 102 11.68 -3.53 -15.56
CA ILE A 102 11.22 -4.28 -16.73
C ILE A 102 10.76 -3.36 -17.84
N ASN A 103 10.76 -3.87 -19.07
CA ASN A 103 10.05 -3.23 -20.18
C ASN A 103 8.59 -3.72 -20.30
N SER A 104 7.84 -3.16 -21.26
CA SER A 104 6.45 -3.55 -21.54
C SER A 104 6.26 -5.02 -21.93
N ASP A 105 7.31 -5.65 -22.47
CA ASP A 105 7.34 -7.08 -22.81
C ASP A 105 7.69 -7.96 -21.61
N LYS A 106 7.81 -7.37 -20.41
CA LYS A 106 8.18 -8.05 -19.15
C LYS A 106 9.60 -8.58 -19.13
N LYS A 107 10.45 -8.12 -20.04
CA LYS A 107 11.88 -8.43 -20.01
C LYS A 107 12.52 -7.60 -18.91
N VAL A 108 13.30 -8.26 -18.07
CA VAL A 108 14.15 -7.63 -17.07
C VAL A 108 15.24 -6.85 -17.79
N LEU A 109 15.34 -5.56 -17.49
CA LEU A 109 16.37 -4.66 -18.00
C LEU A 109 17.49 -4.46 -16.97
N TRP A 110 17.15 -4.43 -15.69
CA TRP A 110 18.08 -4.29 -14.57
C TRP A 110 17.43 -4.82 -13.28
N GLN A 111 18.26 -5.32 -12.36
CA GLN A 111 17.84 -5.76 -11.04
C GLN A 111 18.89 -5.41 -9.99
N TYR A 112 18.40 -5.10 -8.79
CA TYR A 112 19.18 -5.04 -7.57
C TYR A 112 18.62 -6.04 -6.56
N ASN A 113 19.49 -6.88 -6.00
CA ASN A 113 19.12 -7.80 -4.93
C ASN A 113 19.51 -7.19 -3.58
N ALA A 114 18.54 -7.08 -2.67
CA ALA A 114 18.84 -6.64 -1.31
C ALA A 114 19.78 -7.67 -0.65
N PRO A 115 20.83 -7.23 0.06
CA PRO A 115 21.68 -8.12 0.85
C PRO A 115 20.88 -8.94 1.85
N GLU A 116 21.45 -10.05 2.32
CA GLU A 116 20.81 -10.85 3.37
C GLU A 116 20.48 -10.00 4.60
N GLY A 117 19.24 -10.14 5.12
CA GLY A 117 18.74 -9.36 6.25
C GLY A 117 18.33 -7.92 5.92
N ALA A 118 18.48 -7.48 4.66
CA ALA A 118 18.03 -6.19 4.17
C ALA A 118 16.74 -6.30 3.35
N GLU A 119 16.02 -5.19 3.25
CA GLU A 119 14.80 -5.08 2.44
C GLU A 119 14.79 -3.77 1.65
N THR A 120 14.04 -3.71 0.55
CA THR A 120 13.78 -2.48 -0.22
C THR A 120 12.29 -2.35 -0.49
N HIS A 121 11.71 -1.18 -0.23
CA HIS A 121 10.27 -0.95 -0.41
C HIS A 121 9.94 0.23 -1.31
N THR A 122 10.94 1.00 -1.72
CA THR A 122 10.74 2.20 -2.53
C THR A 122 11.94 2.43 -3.42
N ALA A 123 11.69 2.87 -4.66
CA ALA A 123 12.73 3.20 -5.62
C ALA A 123 12.18 4.18 -6.66
N GLN A 124 13.04 5.06 -7.15
CA GLN A 124 12.72 5.96 -8.27
C GLN A 124 13.89 6.03 -9.24
N LEU A 125 13.58 6.17 -10.53
CA LEU A 125 14.58 6.53 -11.52
C LEU A 125 15.00 7.99 -11.31
N ILE A 126 16.28 8.26 -11.54
CA ILE A 126 16.83 9.60 -11.75
C ILE A 126 17.37 9.60 -13.18
N GLY A 127 16.85 10.51 -14.01
CA GLY A 127 17.16 10.54 -15.42
C GLY A 127 16.84 9.20 -16.10
N THR A 128 17.77 8.69 -16.91
CA THR A 128 17.60 7.45 -17.68
C THR A 128 18.47 6.29 -17.22
N ASP A 129 19.38 6.54 -16.28
CA ASP A 129 20.45 5.59 -15.96
C ASP A 129 20.80 5.48 -14.49
N ARG A 130 20.00 6.08 -13.61
CA ARG A 130 20.20 5.96 -12.17
C ARG A 130 18.93 5.57 -11.46
N VAL A 131 19.07 4.86 -10.35
CA VAL A 131 17.99 4.56 -9.43
C VAL A 131 18.39 5.04 -8.04
N VAL A 132 17.53 5.83 -7.40
CA VAL A 132 17.61 6.13 -5.97
C VAL A 132 16.61 5.29 -5.20
N PHE A 133 17.03 4.75 -4.07
CA PHE A 133 16.18 3.90 -3.24
C PHE A 133 16.65 3.88 -1.79
N VAL A 134 15.80 3.32 -0.94
CA VAL A 134 16.10 3.06 0.47
C VAL A 134 16.28 1.56 0.66
N GLN A 135 17.42 1.17 1.24
CA GLN A 135 17.66 -0.17 1.76
C GLN A 135 17.42 -0.14 3.28
N ASN A 136 16.37 -0.81 3.71
CA ASN A 136 16.15 -1.14 5.10
C ASN A 136 17.18 -2.19 5.55
N GLY A 137 17.62 -2.13 6.81
CA GLY A 137 18.58 -3.07 7.37
C GLY A 137 19.29 -2.51 8.59
N ASN A 138 20.41 -3.12 8.97
CA ASN A 138 21.31 -2.61 9.98
C ASN A 138 22.73 -2.46 9.39
N PRO A 139 23.12 -1.28 8.89
CA PRO A 139 22.37 -0.01 8.91
C PRO A 139 21.31 0.10 7.79
N ALA A 140 20.30 0.96 8.04
CA ALA A 140 19.42 1.48 6.98
C ALA A 140 20.14 2.60 6.21
N LYS A 141 19.93 2.67 4.88
CA LYS A 141 20.66 3.60 4.02
C LYS A 141 19.89 4.00 2.77
N VAL A 142 20.22 5.18 2.24
CA VAL A 142 19.88 5.62 0.89
C VAL A 142 21.01 5.22 -0.05
N LEU A 143 20.67 4.77 -1.26
CA LEU A 143 21.63 4.48 -2.33
C LEU A 143 21.21 5.16 -3.63
N VAL A 144 22.21 5.54 -4.42
CA VAL A 144 22.08 5.87 -5.84
C VAL A 144 22.95 4.89 -6.63
N ILE A 145 22.34 4.10 -7.51
CA ILE A 145 23.04 3.15 -8.38
C ILE A 145 22.91 3.60 -9.82
N ASN A 146 24.02 3.57 -10.56
CA ASN A 146 24.01 3.67 -12.01
C ASN A 146 23.69 2.31 -12.63
N ILE A 147 22.55 2.21 -13.31
CA ILE A 147 22.04 0.93 -13.83
C ILE A 147 22.76 0.45 -15.10
N LYS A 148 23.55 1.31 -15.75
CA LYS A 148 24.36 0.93 -16.92
C LYS A 148 25.67 0.27 -16.51
N THR A 149 26.26 0.73 -15.40
CA THR A 149 27.56 0.25 -14.89
C THR A 149 27.42 -0.66 -13.68
N ASP A 150 26.22 -0.77 -13.12
CA ASP A 150 25.91 -1.49 -11.88
C ASP A 150 26.75 -1.04 -10.68
N SER A 151 27.08 0.26 -10.64
CA SER A 151 27.94 0.85 -9.61
C SER A 151 27.15 1.74 -8.66
N VAL A 152 27.41 1.61 -7.36
CA VAL A 152 26.94 2.56 -6.34
C VAL A 152 27.69 3.87 -6.51
N GLU A 153 26.98 4.93 -6.91
CA GLU A 153 27.55 6.28 -7.08
C GLU A 153 27.40 7.14 -5.81
N LYS A 154 26.39 6.85 -4.98
CA LYS A 154 26.19 7.51 -3.67
C LYS A 154 25.56 6.54 -2.68
N GLN A 155 25.96 6.66 -1.42
CA GLN A 155 25.24 6.06 -0.30
C GLN A 155 25.46 6.85 0.99
N PHE A 156 24.47 6.85 1.87
CA PHE A 156 24.60 7.36 3.23
C PHE A 156 23.61 6.65 4.16
N ASN A 157 24.00 6.53 5.44
CA ASN A 157 23.15 5.91 6.45
C ASN A 157 22.03 6.86 6.88
N ILE A 158 20.88 6.30 7.21
CA ILE A 158 19.73 7.02 7.77
C ILE A 158 19.33 6.42 9.12
N PRO A 159 18.74 7.20 10.04
CA PRO A 159 18.33 6.70 11.34
C PRO A 159 17.18 5.69 11.24
N PHE A 160 17.19 4.71 12.14
CA PHE A 160 16.15 3.70 12.32
C PHE A 160 16.10 3.27 13.80
N LYS A 161 15.01 2.66 14.24
CA LYS A 161 14.82 2.13 15.60
C LYS A 161 14.26 0.71 15.66
N SER A 162 13.61 0.23 14.60
CA SER A 162 13.04 -1.13 14.55
C SER A 162 13.95 -2.13 13.84
N GLY A 163 13.54 -3.41 13.83
CA GLY A 163 14.07 -4.38 12.87
C GLY A 163 13.75 -4.00 11.42
N THR A 164 14.45 -4.63 10.46
CA THR A 164 14.45 -4.30 9.01
C THR A 164 13.06 -4.02 8.46
N HIS A 165 12.11 -4.93 8.69
CA HIS A 165 10.78 -4.82 8.09
C HIS A 165 9.99 -3.61 8.57
N GLY A 166 10.25 -3.09 9.77
CA GLY A 166 9.46 -1.98 10.35
C GLY A 166 9.92 -0.58 9.91
N GLN A 167 11.01 -0.45 9.16
CA GLN A 167 11.71 0.83 9.00
C GLN A 167 11.01 1.77 8.01
N ILE A 168 11.29 1.66 6.71
CA ILE A 168 10.75 2.55 5.67
C ILE A 168 9.89 1.76 4.67
N ARG A 169 8.81 2.38 4.20
CA ARG A 169 7.99 1.89 3.08
C ARG A 169 8.04 2.77 1.85
N HIS A 170 8.24 4.08 2.02
CA HIS A 170 8.05 5.03 0.93
C HIS A 170 9.00 6.21 1.03
N ALA A 171 9.58 6.57 -0.12
CA ALA A 171 10.38 7.77 -0.29
C ALA A 171 10.06 8.44 -1.63
N ARG A 172 10.11 9.77 -1.68
CA ARG A 172 9.86 10.55 -2.89
C ARG A 172 10.86 11.68 -3.05
N LEU A 173 11.43 11.77 -4.25
CA LEU A 173 12.19 12.91 -4.71
C LEU A 173 11.28 14.14 -4.79
N THR A 174 11.82 15.28 -4.38
CA THR A 174 11.16 16.57 -4.48
C THR A 174 11.58 17.29 -5.76
N ALA A 175 10.88 18.35 -6.11
CA ALA A 175 11.28 19.24 -7.21
C ALA A 175 12.57 20.03 -6.89
N GLN A 176 13.02 20.04 -5.63
CA GLN A 176 14.22 20.74 -5.17
C GLN A 176 15.48 19.87 -5.26
N GLY A 177 15.37 18.61 -5.68
CA GLY A 177 16.52 17.72 -5.74
C GLY A 177 16.84 17.03 -4.41
N THR A 178 15.86 16.90 -3.52
CA THR A 178 16.01 16.29 -2.18
C THR A 178 15.16 15.03 -2.09
N LEU A 179 15.42 14.18 -1.09
CA LEU A 179 14.68 12.93 -0.88
C LEU A 179 13.85 13.00 0.40
N MET A 180 12.53 12.94 0.27
CA MET A 180 11.60 12.87 1.38
C MET A 180 11.32 11.41 1.74
N ILE A 181 11.52 11.03 3.00
CA ILE A 181 11.41 9.64 3.48
C ILE A 181 10.40 9.57 4.62
N ALA A 182 9.45 8.64 4.49
CA ALA A 182 8.53 8.26 5.56
C ALA A 182 9.19 7.20 6.46
N HIS A 183 9.78 7.64 7.57
CA HIS A 183 10.30 6.74 8.60
C HIS A 183 9.15 6.22 9.47
N MET A 184 8.61 5.06 9.10
CA MET A 184 7.47 4.45 9.77
C MET A 184 7.79 4.10 11.22
N ASP A 185 8.96 3.52 11.46
CA ASP A 185 9.43 3.20 12.79
C ASP A 185 9.68 4.44 13.64
N LEU A 186 10.40 5.45 13.13
CA LEU A 186 10.67 6.68 13.86
C LEU A 186 9.41 7.51 14.11
N GLY A 187 8.36 7.33 13.30
CA GLY A 187 7.18 8.19 13.31
C GLY A 187 7.53 9.58 12.81
N LYS A 188 8.34 9.67 11.75
CA LYS A 188 8.85 10.93 11.22
C LYS A 188 8.80 10.96 9.70
N VAL A 189 8.55 12.15 9.16
CA VAL A 189 8.89 12.48 7.78
C VAL A 189 10.18 13.29 7.81
N ASN A 190 11.24 12.74 7.22
CA ASN A 190 12.52 13.42 7.09
C ASN A 190 12.80 13.75 5.63
N GLU A 191 13.38 14.90 5.35
CA GLU A 191 13.87 15.27 4.02
C GLU A 191 15.39 15.39 4.05
N TYR A 192 16.06 14.75 3.10
CA TYR A 192 17.51 14.67 3.04
C TYR A 192 18.03 15.34 1.76
N ASP A 193 19.17 16.04 1.86
CA ASP A 193 19.99 16.35 0.70
C ASP A 193 20.81 15.13 0.22
N THR A 194 21.60 15.29 -0.83
CA THR A 194 22.44 14.19 -1.35
C THR A 194 23.56 13.78 -0.42
N ASP A 195 23.99 14.64 0.50
CA ASP A 195 25.05 14.34 1.46
C ASP A 195 24.51 13.68 2.74
N GLY A 196 23.19 13.49 2.84
CA GLY A 196 22.53 12.85 3.95
C GLY A 196 22.22 13.77 5.12
N ASN A 197 22.33 15.10 4.94
CA ASN A 197 21.90 16.06 5.95
C ASN A 197 20.38 16.12 5.97
N ILE A 198 19.80 16.14 7.17
CA ILE A 198 18.36 16.32 7.36
C ILE A 198 18.03 17.81 7.21
N LEU A 199 17.28 18.15 6.17
CA LEU A 199 16.79 19.50 5.88
C LEU A 199 15.44 19.79 6.56
N LEU A 200 14.66 18.74 6.82
CA LEU A 200 13.34 18.80 7.44
C LEU A 200 13.12 17.54 8.28
N SER A 201 12.52 17.68 9.46
CA SER A 201 12.05 16.55 10.27
C SER A 201 10.71 16.91 10.91
N LEU A 202 9.66 16.17 10.58
CA LEU A 202 8.30 16.38 11.08
C LEU A 202 7.80 15.12 11.79
N ASP A 203 7.16 15.29 12.94
CA ASP A 203 6.57 14.17 13.68
C ASP A 203 5.25 13.73 13.02
N VAL A 204 5.26 12.52 12.47
CA VAL A 204 4.10 11.88 11.83
C VAL A 204 4.09 10.41 12.26
N PRO A 205 3.39 10.07 13.36
CA PRO A 205 3.40 8.73 13.93
C PRO A 205 2.98 7.66 12.90
N SER A 206 3.76 6.58 12.83
CA SER A 206 3.52 5.41 11.97
C SER A 206 3.23 5.78 10.50
N VAL A 207 3.91 6.81 9.99
CA VAL A 207 3.76 7.27 8.60
C VAL A 207 4.17 6.17 7.63
N TRP A 208 3.30 5.86 6.67
CA TRP A 208 3.59 4.93 5.59
C TRP A 208 4.18 5.65 4.38
N SER A 209 3.54 6.75 3.97
CA SER A 209 3.95 7.54 2.81
C SER A 209 3.95 9.03 3.09
N ALA A 210 4.84 9.73 2.39
CA ALA A 210 4.95 11.19 2.38
C ALA A 210 5.24 11.63 0.93
N VAL A 211 4.36 12.46 0.38
CA VAL A 211 4.42 12.92 -1.01
C VAL A 211 4.50 14.44 -1.04
N PRO A 212 5.54 15.05 -1.65
CA PRO A 212 5.59 16.50 -1.81
C PRO A 212 4.51 16.97 -2.80
N LEU A 213 3.86 18.08 -2.49
CA LEU A 213 2.80 18.68 -3.30
C LEU A 213 3.29 19.95 -4.01
N LYS A 214 2.61 20.32 -5.12
CA LYS A 214 2.87 21.58 -5.84
C LYS A 214 2.69 22.83 -4.98
N SER A 215 1.88 22.77 -3.93
CA SER A 215 1.70 23.85 -2.96
C SER A 215 2.93 24.08 -2.06
N GLY A 216 3.91 23.17 -2.08
CA GLY A 216 5.01 23.13 -1.11
C GLY A 216 4.65 22.37 0.18
N ASN A 217 3.39 21.96 0.34
CA ASN A 217 2.94 21.09 1.43
C ASN A 217 3.34 19.63 1.16
N ILE A 218 3.06 18.78 2.14
CA ILE A 218 3.34 17.35 2.14
C ILE A 218 2.02 16.61 2.40
N LEU A 219 1.68 15.66 1.54
CA LEU A 219 0.59 14.73 1.79
C LEU A 219 1.14 13.48 2.47
N VAL A 220 0.62 13.14 3.64
CA VAL A 220 1.04 11.97 4.42
C VAL A 220 -0.12 11.01 4.62
N ALA A 221 0.17 9.71 4.58
CA ALA A 221 -0.75 8.65 5.00
C ALA A 221 -0.09 7.80 6.09
N SER A 222 -0.86 7.44 7.12
CA SER A 222 -0.35 6.76 8.31
C SER A 222 -1.13 5.49 8.63
N ASN A 223 -0.42 4.50 9.18
CA ASN A 223 -1.01 3.29 9.76
C ASN A 223 -1.84 3.55 11.03
N GLN A 224 -1.88 4.79 11.52
CA GLN A 224 -2.90 5.25 12.49
C GLN A 224 -4.23 5.64 11.82
N ASN A 225 -4.45 5.18 10.58
CA ASN A 225 -5.67 5.33 9.80
C ASN A 225 -6.05 6.79 9.52
N PHE A 226 -5.06 7.65 9.23
CA PHE A 226 -5.28 9.03 8.82
C PHE A 226 -4.54 9.38 7.53
N VAL A 227 -5.06 10.42 6.86
CA VAL A 227 -4.36 11.13 5.78
C VAL A 227 -4.37 12.61 6.11
N LYS A 228 -3.23 13.30 5.92
CA LYS A 228 -3.09 14.74 6.19
C LYS A 228 -2.33 15.44 5.09
N GLU A 229 -2.78 16.63 4.71
CA GLU A 229 -1.93 17.61 4.04
C GLU A 229 -1.34 18.52 5.12
N ILE A 230 -0.02 18.44 5.30
CA ILE A 230 0.73 19.20 6.29
C ILE A 230 1.67 20.19 5.60
N THR A 231 1.85 21.32 6.22
CA THR A 231 2.83 22.35 5.83
C THR A 231 4.24 21.92 6.22
N ARG A 232 5.28 22.59 5.68
CA ARG A 232 6.69 22.30 6.00
C ARG A 232 7.10 22.63 7.44
N ASN A 233 6.25 23.29 8.21
CA ASN A 233 6.39 23.49 9.66
C ASN A 233 5.47 22.57 10.49
N GLY A 234 4.83 21.58 9.85
CA GLY A 234 4.10 20.51 10.53
C GLY A 234 2.63 20.80 10.83
N TYR A 235 2.09 21.96 10.45
CA TYR A 235 0.66 22.24 10.65
C TYR A 235 -0.20 21.51 9.60
N ALA A 236 -1.22 20.79 10.07
CA ALA A 236 -2.22 20.19 9.20
C ALA A 236 -3.16 21.27 8.65
N VAL A 237 -3.16 21.46 7.34
CA VAL A 237 -4.09 22.35 6.61
C VAL A 237 -5.30 21.60 6.07
N TRP A 238 -5.18 20.28 5.96
CA TRP A 238 -6.28 19.37 5.72
C TRP A 238 -5.98 18.03 6.39
N GLU A 239 -6.99 17.38 6.93
CA GLU A 239 -6.85 16.04 7.48
C GLU A 239 -8.15 15.25 7.40
N VAL A 240 -8.02 13.93 7.45
CA VAL A 240 -9.14 13.01 7.63
C VAL A 240 -8.71 11.80 8.45
N GLN A 241 -9.54 11.43 9.41
CA GLN A 241 -9.50 10.11 10.04
C GLN A 241 -10.37 9.17 9.21
N LEU A 242 -9.82 8.05 8.79
CA LEU A 242 -10.50 7.14 7.87
C LEU A 242 -11.79 6.54 8.46
N LYS A 243 -11.83 6.36 9.79
CA LYS A 243 -13.03 5.93 10.52
C LYS A 243 -14.21 6.92 10.45
N ASP A 244 -13.93 8.19 10.14
CA ASP A 244 -14.95 9.24 10.08
C ASP A 244 -15.61 9.33 8.68
N ILE A 245 -15.15 8.53 7.71
CA ILE A 245 -15.74 8.46 6.36
C ILE A 245 -17.06 7.68 6.41
N PRO A 246 -18.23 8.32 6.20
CA PRO A 246 -19.51 7.66 6.38
C PRO A 246 -19.72 6.52 5.39
N GLY A 247 -20.09 5.35 5.91
CA GLY A 247 -20.45 4.18 5.09
C GLY A 247 -19.27 3.33 4.61
N TYR A 248 -18.02 3.69 4.93
CA TYR A 248 -16.84 2.93 4.53
C TYR A 248 -16.03 2.49 5.75
N LYS A 249 -15.60 1.22 5.76
CA LYS A 249 -14.60 0.71 6.70
C LYS A 249 -13.25 0.72 6.01
N LEU A 250 -12.48 1.77 6.28
CA LEU A 250 -11.15 1.98 5.75
C LEU A 250 -10.15 1.81 6.89
N THR A 251 -9.05 1.10 6.63
CA THR A 251 -8.07 0.76 7.67
C THR A 251 -6.67 1.15 7.25
N ASP A 252 -6.23 0.85 6.04
CA ASP A 252 -4.80 0.91 5.74
C ASP A 252 -4.54 1.78 4.52
N PRO A 253 -4.35 3.12 4.68
CA PRO A 253 -4.33 4.02 3.55
C PRO A 253 -3.11 3.87 2.65
N GLN A 254 -2.03 3.23 3.13
CA GLN A 254 -0.71 3.09 2.51
C GLN A 254 -0.27 4.35 1.74
N ILE A 255 -0.57 4.49 0.45
CA ILE A 255 -0.27 5.68 -0.35
C ILE A 255 -1.52 6.55 -0.54
N ALA A 256 -1.33 7.88 -0.42
CA ALA A 256 -2.31 8.88 -0.82
C ALA A 256 -1.69 9.87 -1.82
N GLN A 257 -2.51 10.38 -2.74
CA GLN A 257 -2.12 11.35 -3.77
C GLN A 257 -3.15 12.46 -3.90
N LYS A 258 -2.69 13.68 -4.16
CA LYS A 258 -3.57 14.80 -4.49
C LYS A 258 -3.75 14.86 -6.00
N LEU A 259 -4.99 14.77 -6.45
CA LEU A 259 -5.37 14.75 -7.86
C LEU A 259 -5.38 16.16 -8.47
N PRO A 260 -5.30 16.30 -9.81
CA PRO A 260 -5.36 17.59 -10.49
C PRO A 260 -6.61 18.42 -10.20
N ASN A 261 -7.74 17.75 -9.94
CA ASN A 261 -9.01 18.40 -9.57
C ASN A 261 -9.05 18.85 -8.09
N GLY A 262 -7.97 18.64 -7.33
CA GLY A 262 -7.86 18.99 -5.90
C GLY A 262 -8.38 17.92 -4.94
N ASN A 263 -8.93 16.81 -5.43
CA ASN A 263 -9.36 15.68 -4.61
C ASN A 263 -8.17 14.84 -4.14
N PHE A 264 -8.42 13.93 -3.22
CA PHE A 264 -7.44 13.01 -2.66
C PHE A 264 -7.78 11.58 -3.07
N LEU A 265 -6.87 10.93 -3.79
CA LEU A 265 -6.90 9.50 -4.03
C LEU A 265 -6.20 8.81 -2.86
N ILE A 266 -6.89 7.92 -2.16
CA ILE A 266 -6.39 7.23 -0.97
C ILE A 266 -6.55 5.74 -1.21
N ASN A 267 -5.44 4.99 -1.15
CA ASN A 267 -5.48 3.53 -1.19
C ASN A 267 -6.15 2.99 0.09
N ASN A 268 -6.61 1.74 0.07
CA ASN A 268 -7.08 1.03 1.25
C ASN A 268 -6.62 -0.43 1.11
N TRP A 269 -5.44 -0.67 1.66
CA TRP A 269 -4.78 -1.95 1.59
C TRP A 269 -5.51 -3.02 2.41
N PHE A 270 -5.34 -4.28 2.02
CA PHE A 270 -5.93 -5.43 2.69
C PHE A 270 -4.87 -6.51 2.86
N ASN A 271 -4.65 -6.92 4.11
CA ASN A 271 -3.69 -7.97 4.45
C ASN A 271 -4.17 -9.36 3.99
N SER A 272 -3.81 -9.74 2.76
CA SER A 272 -4.11 -11.05 2.21
C SER A 272 -3.23 -12.19 2.72
N TRP A 273 -2.19 -11.91 3.52
CA TRP A 273 -1.42 -12.95 4.21
C TRP A 273 -2.17 -13.51 5.42
N GLU A 274 -2.85 -12.65 6.17
CA GLU A 274 -3.52 -13.02 7.42
C GLU A 274 -5.03 -13.14 7.28
N LYS A 275 -5.64 -12.43 6.32
CA LYS A 275 -7.10 -12.33 6.18
C LYS A 275 -7.57 -12.96 4.88
N LYS A 276 -8.62 -13.77 4.97
CA LYS A 276 -9.35 -14.27 3.81
C LYS A 276 -10.30 -13.18 3.32
N LEU A 277 -10.27 -12.89 2.02
CA LEU A 277 -11.23 -11.98 1.39
C LEU A 277 -12.64 -12.56 1.48
N ASP A 278 -13.53 -11.85 2.16
CA ASP A 278 -14.97 -12.10 2.09
C ASP A 278 -15.52 -11.51 0.79
N LYS A 279 -15.89 -12.39 -0.15
CA LYS A 279 -16.45 -11.99 -1.44
C LYS A 279 -17.88 -11.47 -1.33
N THR A 280 -18.58 -11.75 -0.23
CA THR A 280 -19.96 -11.28 0.00
C THR A 280 -19.98 -9.88 0.61
N ASN A 281 -18.91 -9.48 1.28
CA ASN A 281 -18.72 -8.14 1.83
C ASN A 281 -17.29 -7.61 1.59
N PRO A 282 -16.87 -7.43 0.31
CA PRO A 282 -15.49 -7.10 -0.01
C PRO A 282 -15.17 -5.63 0.28
N PRO A 283 -13.96 -5.31 0.80
CA PRO A 283 -13.56 -3.92 1.02
C PRO A 283 -13.40 -3.19 -0.31
N VAL A 284 -13.46 -1.85 -0.25
CA VAL A 284 -12.94 -1.02 -1.32
C VAL A 284 -11.41 -0.98 -1.24
N GLN A 285 -10.76 -0.91 -2.38
CA GLN A 285 -9.30 -0.89 -2.53
C GLN A 285 -8.74 0.53 -2.60
N ALA A 286 -9.58 1.51 -2.98
CA ALA A 286 -9.23 2.91 -2.96
C ALA A 286 -10.50 3.78 -2.96
N ILE A 287 -10.36 5.03 -2.53
CA ILE A 287 -11.39 6.06 -2.63
C ILE A 287 -10.83 7.35 -3.20
N GLU A 288 -11.65 8.11 -3.92
CA GLU A 288 -11.42 9.52 -4.19
C GLU A 288 -12.29 10.35 -3.26
N LEU A 289 -11.63 11.24 -2.52
CA LEU A 289 -12.21 12.07 -1.50
C LEU A 289 -12.08 13.55 -1.87
N THR A 290 -13.18 14.28 -1.86
CA THR A 290 -13.14 15.75 -2.04
C THR A 290 -12.50 16.44 -0.82
N PRO A 291 -12.05 17.70 -0.93
CA PRO A 291 -11.62 18.49 0.24
C PRO A 291 -12.67 18.54 1.35
N GLY A 292 -13.97 18.53 1.00
CA GLY A 292 -15.10 18.42 1.92
C GLY A 292 -15.37 17.02 2.48
N ARG A 293 -14.43 16.07 2.32
CA ARG A 293 -14.50 14.69 2.84
C ARG A 293 -15.67 13.85 2.32
N LYS A 294 -16.20 14.20 1.15
CA LYS A 294 -17.19 13.40 0.41
C LYS A 294 -16.48 12.42 -0.52
N VAL A 295 -16.84 11.13 -0.45
CA VAL A 295 -16.38 10.11 -1.39
C VAL A 295 -17.11 10.30 -2.73
N VAL A 296 -16.35 10.52 -3.80
CA VAL A 296 -16.88 10.76 -5.17
C VAL A 296 -16.50 9.66 -6.16
N TRP A 297 -15.55 8.81 -5.80
CA TRP A 297 -15.24 7.56 -6.48
C TRP A 297 -14.76 6.52 -5.47
N ALA A 298 -15.05 5.25 -5.72
CA ALA A 298 -14.47 4.15 -4.95
C ALA A 298 -14.16 2.96 -5.87
N LEU A 299 -12.99 2.36 -5.67
CA LEU A 299 -12.54 1.20 -6.42
C LEU A 299 -12.88 -0.08 -5.66
N ARG A 300 -13.64 -0.97 -6.29
CA ARG A 300 -13.85 -2.35 -5.82
C ARG A 300 -13.75 -3.33 -6.99
N SER A 301 -12.53 -3.74 -7.34
CA SER A 301 -12.25 -4.74 -8.38
C SER A 301 -11.17 -5.72 -7.91
N TRP A 302 -11.58 -6.80 -7.23
CA TRP A 302 -10.65 -7.72 -6.55
C TRP A 302 -9.86 -8.64 -7.48
N GLU A 303 -10.10 -8.60 -8.79
CA GLU A 303 -9.19 -9.16 -9.79
C GLU A 303 -7.80 -8.50 -9.75
N LEU A 304 -7.73 -7.23 -9.29
CA LEU A 304 -6.48 -6.48 -9.15
C LEU A 304 -5.72 -6.85 -7.85
N GLY A 305 -6.36 -7.53 -6.91
CA GLY A 305 -5.80 -7.82 -5.58
C GLY A 305 -5.84 -6.62 -4.61
N PRO A 306 -5.08 -6.68 -3.50
CA PRO A 306 -4.90 -5.55 -2.57
C PRO A 306 -4.29 -4.32 -3.25
N SER A 307 -4.41 -3.15 -2.64
CA SER A 307 -3.99 -1.88 -3.23
C SER A 307 -2.95 -1.17 -2.39
N THR A 308 -1.82 -0.83 -3.02
CA THR A 308 -0.74 -0.05 -2.41
C THR A 308 -0.42 1.15 -3.26
N THR A 309 -0.24 0.95 -4.56
CA THR A 309 0.08 1.99 -5.53
C THR A 309 -1.00 2.08 -6.59
N ILE A 310 -1.52 3.29 -6.80
CA ILE A 310 -2.29 3.66 -7.99
C ILE A 310 -1.60 4.88 -8.60
N GLN A 311 -1.14 4.78 -9.83
CA GLN A 311 -0.57 5.90 -10.58
C GLN A 311 -1.52 6.23 -11.74
N LEU A 312 -2.11 7.43 -11.73
CA LEU A 312 -2.95 7.87 -12.86
C LEU A 312 -2.08 8.11 -14.10
N LEU A 313 -2.51 7.60 -15.26
CA LEU A 313 -1.69 7.66 -16.48
C LEU A 313 -1.68 9.03 -17.15
N ASN A 314 -2.70 9.86 -16.87
CA ASN A 314 -2.87 11.18 -17.47
C ASN A 314 -2.75 12.29 -16.42
N ASP A 315 -1.98 12.10 -15.35
CA ASP A 315 -1.77 13.12 -14.34
C ASP A 315 -0.75 14.19 -14.82
N PRO A 316 -1.18 15.43 -15.15
CA PRO A 316 -0.28 16.51 -15.54
C PRO A 316 0.63 16.99 -14.40
N ASN A 317 0.37 16.56 -13.16
CA ASN A 317 1.17 16.88 -11.99
C ASN A 317 2.26 15.85 -11.71
N ASN A 318 2.32 14.74 -12.44
CA ASN A 318 3.36 13.74 -12.23
C ASN A 318 4.74 14.31 -12.58
N ILE A 319 5.59 14.43 -11.56
CA ILE A 319 6.97 14.92 -11.70
C ILE A 319 8.01 13.80 -11.64
N THR A 320 7.59 12.54 -11.53
CA THR A 320 8.48 11.41 -11.21
C THR A 320 9.68 11.31 -12.15
N GLU A 321 9.48 11.59 -13.44
CA GLU A 321 10.54 11.53 -14.47
C GLU A 321 11.30 12.85 -14.66
N LYS A 322 10.92 13.89 -13.92
CA LYS A 322 11.55 15.23 -13.95
C LYS A 322 12.29 15.55 -12.66
N ALA A 323 12.08 14.76 -11.61
CA ALA A 323 12.78 14.90 -10.34
C ALA A 323 14.23 14.42 -10.47
N PHE A 324 15.07 14.95 -9.60
CA PHE A 324 16.51 14.70 -9.57
C PHE A 324 16.95 14.59 -8.11
N PHE A 325 18.20 14.23 -7.83
CA PHE A 325 18.73 14.18 -6.47
C PHE A 325 20.10 14.86 -6.44
N GLY A 326 20.16 16.09 -5.94
CA GLY A 326 21.35 16.94 -5.95
C GLY A 326 22.04 17.01 -7.31
N GLU A 327 23.22 16.42 -7.40
CA GLU A 327 24.04 16.33 -8.62
C GLU A 327 23.52 15.33 -9.66
N PHE A 328 22.73 14.34 -9.24
CA PHE A 328 22.19 13.28 -10.10
C PHE A 328 20.94 13.78 -10.82
N LYS A 329 20.98 13.85 -12.15
CA LYS A 329 19.90 14.32 -13.03
C LYS A 329 19.60 13.32 -14.13
#